data_AF-A0A402A4W5-F1
#
_entry.id   AF-A0A402A4W5-F1
#
_cell.length_a   1.000
_cell.length_b   1.000
_cell.length_c   1.000
_cell.angle_alpha   90.00
_cell.angle_beta   90.00
_cell.angle_gamma   90.00
#
_symmetry.space_group_name_H-M   'P 1'
#
loop_
_entity.id
_entity.type
_entity.pdbx_description
1 polymer ?
#
loop_
_entity_poly.entity_id
_entity_poly.type
_entity_poly.pdbx_seq_one_letter_code
_entity_poly.pdbx_strand_id
1 'polypeptide(L)'
;MMNTYISVADYLRAPSGHDTSTLVSNVLLLSSSTTTGATTLPVTALTAAQSSGDRIYLFDGSATEIVTLTAAATIGATSLTCTPLSNAHTAGISLCSDGSGGSLASMIINASAQIEAFCRQPLLQASHSAERLQLRSMRAAMNRDYQLLIRPKQFPVTTVSAVTISLNASTTINLDASQAMIDADQQIVTIAQLSTTSGTVPWSGITRPLSQTTPGFVQISYTAGYAYASLPYDISQACIWLVSDLLSDRRNPTGAAEVRLGDVQLITRLRGETTGRSVLVMRAESALSPYRQRAF
;
A
#
# COMPACT_ATOMS: atom_id res chain seq x y z
N MET A 1 -20.20 13.92 -29.92
CA MET A 1 -19.40 12.92 -30.65
C MET A 1 -18.64 12.10 -29.63
N MET A 2 -18.87 10.79 -29.64
CA MET A 2 -18.45 9.83 -28.62
C MET A 2 -17.04 9.35 -28.96
N ASN A 3 -16.07 9.62 -28.09
CA ASN A 3 -14.66 9.28 -28.31
C ASN A 3 -14.45 7.81 -27.93
N THR A 4 -14.50 6.93 -28.91
CA THR A 4 -14.29 5.48 -28.75
C THR A 4 -12.80 5.18 -28.74
N TYR A 5 -12.27 4.92 -27.55
CA TYR A 5 -10.92 4.43 -27.28
C TYR A 5 -10.72 3.00 -27.80
N ILE A 6 -10.45 2.80 -29.10
CA ILE A 6 -9.87 1.54 -29.58
C ILE A 6 -9.10 1.79 -30.88
N SER A 7 -7.85 1.33 -30.95
CA SER A 7 -7.03 1.44 -32.16
C SER A 7 -7.45 0.40 -33.21
N VAL A 8 -7.08 0.61 -34.48
CA VAL A 8 -7.33 -0.37 -35.56
C VAL A 8 -6.63 -1.72 -35.30
N ALA A 9 -5.51 -1.72 -34.56
CA ALA A 9 -4.85 -2.94 -34.11
C ALA A 9 -5.66 -3.66 -33.02
N ASP A 10 -6.39 -2.92 -32.17
CA ASP A 10 -7.33 -3.46 -31.19
C ASP A 10 -8.65 -3.92 -31.84
N TYR A 11 -9.04 -3.35 -32.99
CA TYR A 11 -10.22 -3.76 -33.75
C TYR A 11 -10.02 -5.08 -34.51
N LEU A 12 -8.78 -5.39 -34.93
CA LEU A 12 -8.44 -6.60 -35.69
C LEU A 12 -8.03 -7.79 -34.84
N ARG A 13 -7.65 -7.59 -33.56
CA ARG A 13 -7.67 -8.69 -32.60
C ARG A 13 -9.11 -8.89 -32.17
N ALA A 14 -9.67 -10.05 -32.49
CA ALA A 14 -10.98 -10.46 -31.98
C ALA A 14 -11.05 -10.13 -30.47
N PRO A 15 -12.18 -9.61 -29.95
CA PRO A 15 -12.37 -9.42 -28.53
C PRO A 15 -12.47 -10.81 -27.88
N SER A 16 -11.33 -11.48 -27.71
CA SER A 16 -11.24 -12.67 -26.88
C SER A 16 -11.33 -12.15 -25.45
N GLY A 17 -12.47 -12.40 -24.80
CA GLY A 17 -12.65 -12.07 -23.40
C GLY A 17 -11.42 -12.45 -22.58
N HIS A 18 -11.02 -11.52 -21.72
CA HIS A 18 -10.08 -11.70 -20.62
C HIS A 18 -8.63 -12.04 -21.01
N ASP A 19 -7.78 -11.01 -20.98
CA ASP A 19 -6.32 -11.13 -20.84
C ASP A 19 -5.92 -11.68 -19.45
N THR A 20 -6.84 -12.30 -18.70
CA THR A 20 -6.54 -12.89 -17.39
C THR A 20 -5.59 -14.06 -17.53
N SER A 21 -5.55 -14.74 -18.68
CA SER A 21 -4.65 -15.87 -18.94
C SER A 21 -3.16 -15.47 -18.98
N THR A 22 -2.85 -14.23 -19.34
CA THR A 22 -1.47 -13.71 -19.28
C THR A 22 -1.08 -13.26 -17.87
N LEU A 23 -2.06 -13.02 -17.00
CA LEU A 23 -1.87 -12.54 -15.62
C LEU A 23 -1.94 -13.67 -14.59
N VAL A 24 -2.70 -14.71 -14.91
CA VAL A 24 -2.97 -15.88 -14.10
C VAL A 24 -2.98 -17.09 -15.03
N SER A 25 -2.01 -17.98 -14.90
CA SER A 25 -1.87 -19.14 -15.80
C SER A 25 -2.93 -20.20 -15.50
N ASN A 26 -3.05 -20.59 -14.22
CA ASN A 26 -4.08 -21.49 -13.74
C ASN A 26 -4.82 -20.89 -12.54
N VAL A 27 -6.16 -20.94 -12.57
CA VAL A 27 -7.02 -20.77 -11.39
C VAL A 27 -7.53 -22.15 -11.02
N LEU A 28 -7.14 -22.66 -9.85
CA LEU A 28 -7.39 -24.03 -9.45
C LEU A 28 -7.93 -24.06 -8.03
N LEU A 29 -8.47 -25.21 -7.66
CA LEU A 29 -8.81 -25.52 -6.28
C LEU A 29 -7.85 -26.58 -5.76
N LEU A 30 -7.50 -26.47 -4.49
CA LEU A 30 -6.78 -27.51 -3.76
C LEU A 30 -7.67 -28.77 -3.72
N SER A 31 -7.20 -29.90 -4.26
CA SER A 31 -8.02 -31.11 -4.38
C SER A 31 -8.10 -31.93 -3.09
N SER A 32 -7.14 -31.74 -2.17
CA SER A 32 -7.16 -32.31 -0.82
C SER A 32 -6.42 -31.43 0.17
N SER A 33 -6.73 -31.53 1.46
CA SER A 33 -6.05 -30.75 2.51
C SER A 33 -4.54 -31.04 2.55
N THR A 34 -3.75 -30.01 2.85
CA THR A 34 -2.30 -30.10 3.02
C THR A 34 -1.89 -29.66 4.43
N THR A 35 -0.81 -30.25 4.92
CA THR A 35 -0.25 -29.92 6.24
C THR A 35 0.89 -28.91 6.10
N THR A 36 1.18 -28.17 7.17
CA THR A 36 2.39 -27.34 7.28
C THR A 36 3.64 -28.15 6.90
N GLY A 37 4.54 -27.54 6.13
CA GLY A 37 5.78 -28.15 5.65
C GLY A 37 5.62 -29.07 4.44
N ALA A 38 4.40 -29.29 3.93
CA ALA A 38 4.21 -30.06 2.70
C ALA A 38 4.89 -29.35 1.51
N THR A 39 5.53 -30.14 0.64
CA THR A 39 6.23 -29.67 -0.57
C THR A 39 5.47 -30.03 -1.84
N THR A 40 4.28 -30.61 -1.70
CA THR A 40 3.41 -30.97 -2.82
C THR A 40 2.02 -30.41 -2.59
N LEU A 41 1.50 -29.71 -3.59
CA LEU A 41 0.16 -29.15 -3.63
C LEU A 41 -0.72 -30.03 -4.52
N PRO A 42 -1.69 -30.76 -3.96
CA PRO A 42 -2.66 -31.50 -4.74
C PRO A 42 -3.67 -30.51 -5.34
N VAL A 43 -3.79 -30.51 -6.66
CA VAL A 43 -4.61 -29.53 -7.40
C VAL A 43 -5.55 -30.24 -8.37
N THR A 44 -6.62 -29.56 -8.76
CA THR A 44 -7.38 -29.94 -9.96
C THR A 44 -6.46 -29.91 -11.19
N ALA A 45 -6.74 -30.76 -12.19
CA ALA A 45 -5.88 -30.92 -13.36
C ALA A 45 -5.53 -29.57 -14.01
N LEU A 46 -4.23 -29.32 -14.24
CA LEU A 46 -3.76 -28.07 -14.85
C LEU A 46 -4.34 -27.87 -16.24
N THR A 47 -4.76 -26.64 -16.54
CA THR A 47 -5.20 -26.22 -17.88
C THR A 47 -4.07 -25.55 -18.67
N ALA A 48 -3.04 -25.07 -17.99
CA ALA A 48 -1.82 -24.50 -18.57
C ALA A 48 -0.58 -25.08 -17.90
N ALA A 49 0.50 -25.26 -18.67
CA ALA A 49 1.78 -25.70 -18.13
C ALA A 49 2.35 -24.65 -17.15
N GLN A 50 3.19 -25.14 -16.23
CA GLN A 50 3.86 -24.35 -15.21
C GLN A 50 5.37 -24.58 -15.30
N SER A 51 6.15 -23.53 -15.10
CA SER A 51 7.60 -23.57 -15.09
C SER A 51 8.14 -23.67 -13.66
N SER A 52 9.34 -24.24 -13.52
CA SER A 52 10.07 -24.14 -12.25
C SER A 52 10.37 -22.66 -11.98
N GLY A 53 10.13 -22.21 -10.75
CA GLY A 53 10.25 -20.82 -10.34
C GLY A 53 8.94 -20.01 -10.38
N ASP A 54 7.86 -20.53 -10.96
CA ASP A 54 6.57 -19.84 -10.94
C ASP A 54 6.03 -19.74 -9.51
N ARG A 55 5.40 -18.60 -9.18
CA ARG A 55 4.80 -18.39 -7.86
C ARG A 55 3.34 -18.81 -7.87
N ILE A 56 2.93 -19.47 -6.80
CA ILE A 56 1.56 -19.89 -6.52
C ILE A 56 1.09 -19.15 -5.28
N TYR A 57 -0.03 -18.46 -5.40
CA TYR A 57 -0.69 -17.76 -4.31
C TYR A 57 -1.84 -18.62 -3.83
N LEU A 58 -1.89 -18.90 -2.52
CA LEU A 58 -2.97 -19.64 -1.87
C LEU A 58 -3.82 -18.65 -1.07
N PHE A 59 -5.10 -18.53 -1.40
CA PHE A 59 -6.00 -17.55 -0.79
C PHE A 59 -6.84 -18.17 0.32
N ASP A 60 -6.27 -18.26 1.52
CA ASP A 60 -6.89 -18.88 2.71
C ASP A 60 -7.09 -17.88 3.85
N GLY A 61 -7.62 -16.69 3.53
CA GLY A 61 -7.87 -15.64 4.51
C GLY A 61 -6.58 -15.21 5.23
N SER A 62 -6.55 -15.35 6.56
CA SER A 62 -5.37 -15.00 7.38
C SER A 62 -4.17 -15.93 7.19
N ALA A 63 -4.37 -17.11 6.59
CA ALA A 63 -3.32 -18.08 6.29
C ALA A 63 -2.79 -17.95 4.86
N THR A 64 -3.18 -16.91 4.12
CA THR A 64 -2.73 -16.67 2.74
C THR A 64 -1.20 -16.64 2.65
N GLU A 65 -0.64 -17.46 1.76
CA GLU A 65 0.81 -17.54 1.54
C GLU A 65 1.18 -17.66 0.05
N ILE A 66 2.47 -17.42 -0.24
CA ILE A 66 3.05 -17.51 -1.58
C ILE A 66 4.11 -18.60 -1.57
N VAL A 67 4.00 -19.51 -2.51
CA VAL A 67 4.85 -20.70 -2.61
C VAL A 67 5.45 -20.74 -4.00
N THR A 68 6.71 -21.14 -4.12
CA THR A 68 7.39 -21.17 -5.43
C THR A 68 7.49 -22.60 -5.93
N LEU A 69 7.15 -22.84 -7.19
CA LEU A 69 7.33 -24.14 -7.83
C LEU A 69 8.81 -24.50 -7.93
N THR A 70 9.16 -25.70 -7.49
CA THR A 70 10.53 -26.23 -7.59
C THR A 70 10.72 -27.08 -8.85
N ALA A 71 9.63 -27.62 -9.40
CA ALA A 71 9.62 -28.39 -10.65
C ALA A 71 8.54 -27.86 -11.61
N ALA A 72 8.82 -27.95 -12.92
CA ALA A 72 7.83 -27.66 -13.94
C ALA A 72 6.70 -28.72 -13.94
N ALA A 73 5.49 -28.32 -14.31
CA ALA A 73 4.34 -29.21 -14.39
C ALA A 73 3.65 -29.06 -15.75
N THR A 74 3.26 -30.19 -16.35
CA THR A 74 2.60 -30.22 -17.67
C THR A 74 1.10 -30.05 -17.53
N ILE A 75 0.43 -29.68 -18.63
CA ILE A 75 -1.03 -29.66 -18.73
C ILE A 75 -1.58 -31.03 -18.29
N GLY A 76 -2.63 -31.03 -17.47
CA GLY A 76 -3.23 -32.23 -16.89
C GLY A 76 -2.60 -32.74 -15.59
N ALA A 77 -1.48 -32.16 -15.12
CA ALA A 77 -0.91 -32.52 -13.83
C ALA A 77 -1.91 -32.23 -12.68
N THR A 78 -1.98 -33.13 -11.71
CA THR A 78 -2.87 -33.01 -10.52
C THR A 78 -2.10 -32.77 -9.23
N SER A 79 -0.78 -32.59 -9.33
CA SER A 79 0.09 -32.25 -8.22
C SER A 79 1.18 -31.29 -8.67
N LEU A 80 1.53 -30.36 -7.77
CA LEU A 80 2.51 -29.31 -8.00
C LEU A 80 3.59 -29.39 -6.91
N THR A 81 4.86 -29.52 -7.29
CA THR A 81 5.97 -29.55 -6.33
C THR A 81 6.48 -28.15 -6.06
N CYS A 82 6.49 -27.72 -4.81
CA CYS A 82 6.75 -26.35 -4.40
C CYS A 82 7.66 -26.25 -3.17
N THR A 83 8.04 -25.03 -2.78
CA THR A 83 8.69 -24.77 -1.50
C THR A 83 7.78 -25.22 -0.34
N PRO A 84 8.34 -25.58 0.84
CA PRO A 84 7.54 -26.02 1.98
C PRO A 84 6.50 -24.97 2.39
N LEU A 85 5.26 -25.41 2.62
CA LEU A 85 4.18 -24.55 3.12
C LEU A 85 4.45 -24.06 4.55
N SER A 86 4.18 -22.79 4.82
CA SER A 86 4.24 -22.22 6.16
C SER A 86 2.97 -22.49 6.96
N ASN A 87 1.83 -22.65 6.29
CA ASN A 87 0.52 -22.90 6.89
C ASN A 87 -0.07 -24.24 6.41
N ALA A 88 -1.01 -24.79 7.19
CA ALA A 88 -1.84 -25.90 6.73
C ALA A 88 -3.07 -25.36 6.00
N HIS A 89 -3.48 -26.03 4.93
CA HIS A 89 -4.57 -25.58 4.06
C HIS A 89 -5.63 -26.66 3.90
N THR A 90 -6.90 -26.25 3.89
CA THR A 90 -8.04 -27.14 3.68
C THR A 90 -8.32 -27.39 2.19
N ALA A 91 -8.93 -28.53 1.85
CA ALA A 91 -9.38 -28.78 0.49
C ALA A 91 -10.38 -27.70 0.02
N GLY A 92 -10.35 -27.36 -1.26
CA GLY A 92 -11.24 -26.37 -1.87
C GLY A 92 -10.75 -24.92 -1.80
N ILE A 93 -9.57 -24.65 -1.23
CA ILE A 93 -8.96 -23.32 -1.27
C ILE A 93 -8.59 -22.96 -2.71
N SER A 94 -8.87 -21.72 -3.09
CA SER A 94 -8.50 -21.18 -4.39
C SER A 94 -7.01 -20.87 -4.42
N LEU A 95 -6.35 -21.32 -5.48
CA LEU A 95 -4.96 -21.03 -5.76
C LEU A 95 -4.79 -20.50 -7.19
N CYS A 96 -3.86 -19.57 -7.35
CA CYS A 96 -3.53 -19.03 -8.66
C CYS A 96 -2.02 -19.04 -8.88
N SER A 97 -1.61 -19.40 -10.09
CA SER A 97 -0.21 -19.32 -10.53
C SER A 97 0.03 -18.07 -11.37
N ASP A 98 1.28 -17.61 -11.38
CA ASP A 98 1.72 -16.55 -12.28
C ASP A 98 1.44 -16.91 -13.75
N GLY A 99 0.84 -15.97 -14.48
CA GLY A 99 0.67 -16.06 -15.94
C GLY A 99 1.99 -15.94 -16.70
N SER A 100 1.99 -16.25 -17.99
CA SER A 100 3.17 -16.07 -18.87
C SER A 100 3.64 -14.61 -18.98
N GLY A 101 2.77 -13.64 -18.66
CA GLY A 101 3.12 -12.22 -18.55
C GLY A 101 3.52 -11.79 -17.13
N GLY A 102 3.51 -12.70 -16.15
CA GLY A 102 3.72 -12.42 -14.73
C GLY A 102 2.45 -12.08 -13.97
N SER A 103 2.52 -12.15 -12.64
CA SER A 103 1.38 -12.01 -11.72
C SER A 103 0.59 -10.70 -11.84
N LEU A 104 -0.75 -10.76 -11.73
CA LEU A 104 -1.55 -9.57 -11.39
C LEU A 104 -1.18 -9.02 -10.02
N ALA A 105 -0.90 -9.91 -9.05
CA ALA A 105 -0.55 -9.51 -7.70
C ALA A 105 0.73 -8.65 -7.65
N SER A 106 1.74 -8.99 -8.47
CA SER A 106 2.97 -8.19 -8.57
C SER A 106 2.71 -6.81 -9.18
N MET A 107 1.80 -6.72 -10.14
CA MET A 107 1.39 -5.42 -10.70
C MET A 107 0.63 -4.56 -9.70
N ILE A 108 -0.23 -5.16 -8.87
CA ILE A 108 -0.89 -4.46 -7.76
C ILE A 108 0.15 -3.98 -6.74
N ILE A 109 1.12 -4.81 -6.36
CA ILE A 109 2.20 -4.43 -5.42
C ILE A 109 3.04 -3.28 -5.97
N ASN A 110 3.40 -3.33 -7.25
CA ASN A 110 4.15 -2.26 -7.91
C ASN A 110 3.34 -0.96 -7.96
N ALA A 111 2.05 -1.05 -8.31
CA ALA A 111 1.16 0.11 -8.29
C ALA A 111 1.04 0.70 -6.88
N SER A 112 0.86 -0.13 -5.85
CA SER A 112 0.81 0.36 -4.46
C SER A 112 2.12 1.03 -4.04
N ALA A 113 3.27 0.50 -4.44
CA ALA A 113 4.57 1.11 -4.15
C ALA A 113 4.72 2.48 -4.84
N GLN A 114 4.22 2.63 -6.08
CA GLN A 114 4.20 3.93 -6.77
C GLN A 114 3.29 4.95 -6.07
N ILE A 115 2.12 4.51 -5.59
CA ILE A 115 1.21 5.35 -4.82
C ILE A 115 1.88 5.84 -3.53
N GLU A 116 2.47 4.94 -2.76
CA GLU A 116 3.17 5.31 -1.52
C GLU A 116 4.35 6.23 -1.77
N ALA A 117 5.10 6.01 -2.86
CA ALA A 117 6.19 6.89 -3.27
C ALA A 117 5.69 8.30 -3.65
N PHE A 118 4.55 8.39 -4.34
CA PHE A 118 3.92 9.67 -4.68
C PHE A 118 3.40 10.40 -3.44
N CYS A 119 2.69 9.69 -2.56
CA CYS A 119 2.13 10.23 -1.33
C CYS A 119 3.20 10.52 -0.27
N ARG A 120 4.37 9.90 -0.38
CA ARG A 120 5.51 9.92 0.57
C ARG A 120 5.17 9.35 1.96
N GLN A 121 4.14 8.51 2.03
CA GLN A 121 3.70 7.84 3.25
C GLN A 121 3.01 6.51 2.92
N PRO A 122 3.06 5.53 3.84
CA PRO A 122 2.20 4.35 3.76
C PRO A 122 0.73 4.78 3.92
N LEU A 123 -0.15 4.21 3.10
CA LEU A 123 -1.58 4.52 3.14
C LEU A 123 -2.38 3.52 3.96
N LEU A 124 -1.90 2.28 4.08
CA LEU A 124 -2.52 1.27 4.92
C LEU A 124 -2.17 1.52 6.39
N GLN A 125 -3.13 1.21 7.26
CA GLN A 125 -2.99 1.40 8.69
C GLN A 125 -1.79 0.60 9.24
N ALA A 126 -0.86 1.31 9.87
CA ALA A 126 0.31 0.75 10.51
C ALA A 126 0.60 1.44 11.85
N SER A 127 1.20 0.69 12.77
CA SER A 127 1.66 1.21 14.05
C SER A 127 3.08 1.72 13.92
N HIS A 128 3.28 2.98 14.31
CA HIS A 128 4.57 3.66 14.30
C HIS A 128 5.01 3.90 15.73
N SER A 129 6.16 3.33 16.07
CA SER A 129 6.75 3.45 17.39
C SER A 129 7.86 4.50 17.39
N ALA A 130 7.90 5.28 18.48
CA ALA A 130 9.02 6.13 18.81
C ALA A 130 9.42 7.18 17.74
N GLU A 131 8.45 7.83 17.08
CA GLU A 131 8.78 8.96 16.22
C GLU A 131 9.30 10.12 17.07
N ARG A 132 10.55 10.52 16.83
CA ARG A 132 11.23 11.59 17.57
C ARG A 132 11.08 12.92 16.83
N LEU A 133 10.48 13.89 17.49
CA LEU A 133 10.22 15.23 16.99
C LEU A 133 10.93 16.24 17.89
N GLN A 134 11.65 17.17 17.29
CA GLN A 134 12.27 18.25 18.06
C GLN A 134 11.16 19.18 18.60
N LEU A 135 11.20 19.43 19.91
CA LEU A 135 10.35 20.42 20.55
C LEU A 135 10.72 21.80 19.98
N ARG A 136 9.73 22.55 19.51
CA ARG A 136 9.83 23.81 18.73
C ARG A 136 10.15 23.66 17.24
N SER A 137 9.95 22.48 16.68
CA SER A 137 9.84 22.36 15.23
C SER A 137 8.44 22.73 14.77
N MET A 138 8.24 22.93 13.47
CA MET A 138 6.89 23.04 12.88
C MET A 138 6.03 21.79 13.10
N ARG A 139 6.65 20.69 13.56
CA ARG A 139 6.01 19.40 13.78
C ARG A 139 5.70 19.10 15.25
N ALA A 140 6.34 19.79 16.19
CA ALA A 140 6.03 19.67 17.61
C ALA A 140 6.28 20.99 18.31
N ALA A 141 5.24 21.61 18.85
CA ALA A 141 5.33 22.91 19.52
C ALA A 141 4.32 23.01 20.67
N MET A 142 4.65 23.86 21.64
CA MET A 142 3.75 24.18 22.73
C MET A 142 3.03 25.49 22.41
N ASN A 143 1.70 25.48 22.39
CA ASN A 143 0.91 26.68 22.18
C ASN A 143 0.96 27.60 23.42
N ARG A 144 0.46 28.83 23.28
CA ARG A 144 0.34 29.81 24.38
C ARG A 144 -0.49 29.29 25.55
N ASP A 145 -1.45 28.42 25.27
CA ASP A 145 -2.32 27.78 26.26
C ASP A 145 -1.70 26.51 26.87
N TYR A 146 -0.39 26.30 26.73
CA TYR A 146 0.36 25.13 27.23
C TYR A 146 -0.09 23.77 26.67
N GLN A 147 -0.79 23.79 25.53
CA GLN A 147 -1.15 22.56 24.81
C GLN A 147 0.02 22.10 23.94
N LEU A 148 0.31 20.81 23.97
CA LEU A 148 1.31 20.23 23.08
C LEU A 148 0.65 19.88 21.74
N LEU A 149 1.08 20.55 20.69
CA LEU A 149 0.67 20.30 19.31
C LEU A 149 1.74 19.44 18.64
N ILE A 150 1.33 18.29 18.12
CA ILE A 150 2.18 17.31 17.45
C ILE A 150 1.61 17.06 16.05
N ARG A 151 2.48 17.04 15.04
CA ARG A 151 2.16 16.70 13.64
C ARG A 151 3.02 15.51 13.22
N PRO A 152 2.51 14.28 13.40
CA PRO A 152 3.22 13.07 13.03
C PRO A 152 3.51 12.99 11.52
N LYS A 153 4.42 12.12 11.10
CA LYS A 153 4.86 12.07 9.69
C LYS A 153 3.78 11.43 8.83
N GLN A 154 3.11 10.40 9.36
CA GLN A 154 2.04 9.69 8.68
C GLN A 154 0.67 10.25 9.09
N PHE A 155 -0.23 10.31 8.12
CA PHE A 155 -1.63 10.64 8.30
C PHE A 155 -2.50 9.75 7.40
N PRO A 156 -3.78 9.52 7.74
CA PRO A 156 -4.47 9.99 8.94
C PRO A 156 -4.04 9.27 10.22
N VAL A 157 -3.94 9.97 11.34
CA VAL A 157 -3.70 9.38 12.65
C VAL A 157 -5.03 8.86 13.21
N THR A 158 -5.08 7.59 13.60
CA THR A 158 -6.30 6.96 14.16
C THR A 158 -6.26 6.90 15.68
N THR A 159 -5.10 6.60 16.25
CA THR A 159 -4.92 6.43 17.71
C THR A 159 -3.51 6.81 18.12
N VAL A 160 -3.36 7.27 19.36
CA VAL A 160 -2.06 7.58 19.98
C VAL A 160 -1.88 6.62 21.15
N SER A 161 -0.76 5.90 21.17
CA SER A 161 -0.49 4.87 22.18
C SER A 161 0.46 5.34 23.28
N ALA A 162 1.40 6.23 22.97
CA ALA A 162 2.31 6.80 23.96
C ALA A 162 2.82 8.17 23.51
N VAL A 163 3.00 9.08 24.47
CA VAL A 163 3.68 10.35 24.24
C VAL A 163 4.64 10.58 25.39
N THR A 164 5.91 10.84 25.06
CA THR A 164 6.93 11.15 26.05
C THR A 164 7.68 12.40 25.65
N ILE A 165 8.07 13.22 26.62
CA ILE A 165 8.91 14.39 26.40
C ILE A 165 10.24 14.16 27.10
N SER A 166 11.32 14.24 26.34
CA SER A 166 12.69 14.21 26.84
C SER A 166 13.27 15.62 26.76
N LEU A 167 13.63 16.21 27.90
CA LEU A 167 14.24 17.55 27.94
C LEU A 167 15.77 17.44 27.87
N ASN A 168 16.32 16.52 28.66
CA ASN A 168 17.75 16.24 28.78
C ASN A 168 17.97 14.71 28.80
N ALA A 169 19.22 14.24 28.79
CA ALA A 169 19.54 12.81 28.85
C ALA A 169 18.99 12.06 30.09
N SER A 170 18.59 12.79 31.14
CA SER A 170 18.16 12.26 32.44
C SER A 170 16.70 12.53 32.80
N THR A 171 15.96 13.32 32.00
CA THR A 171 14.58 13.71 32.34
C THR A 171 13.64 13.37 31.19
N THR A 172 12.85 12.32 31.41
CA THR A 172 11.77 11.88 30.52
C THR A 172 10.45 11.96 31.26
N ILE A 173 9.49 12.65 30.66
CA ILE A 173 8.14 12.83 31.18
C ILE A 173 7.21 12.01 30.31
N ASN A 174 6.56 10.99 30.89
CA ASN A 174 5.56 10.19 30.18
C ASN A 174 4.20 10.85 30.37
N LEU A 175 3.58 11.25 29.26
CA LEU A 175 2.24 11.82 29.25
C LEU A 175 1.20 10.71 29.11
N ASP A 176 0.01 10.96 29.65
CA ASP A 176 -1.14 10.11 29.40
C ASP A 176 -1.64 10.25 27.95
N ALA A 177 -1.49 9.18 27.16
CA ALA A 177 -1.91 9.15 25.76
C ALA A 177 -3.44 9.20 25.59
N SER A 178 -4.22 8.88 26.62
CA SER A 178 -5.69 8.95 26.56
C SER A 178 -6.21 10.39 26.42
N GLN A 179 -5.37 11.38 26.75
CA GLN A 179 -5.68 12.81 26.66
C GLN A 179 -5.34 13.40 25.28
N ALA A 180 -4.81 12.59 24.36
CA ALA A 180 -4.53 13.01 23.01
C ALA A 180 -5.84 13.19 22.23
N MET A 181 -6.09 14.42 21.80
CA MET A 181 -7.17 14.78 20.90
C MET A 181 -6.63 14.81 19.47
N ILE A 182 -7.24 14.02 18.59
CA ILE A 182 -6.93 14.02 17.17
C ILE A 182 -7.87 15.00 16.48
N ASP A 183 -7.31 15.90 15.68
CA ASP A 183 -8.08 16.88 14.91
C ASP A 183 -9.01 16.21 13.88
N ALA A 184 -10.03 16.92 13.40
CA ALA A 184 -10.97 16.40 12.41
C ALA A 184 -10.28 15.98 11.10
N ASP A 185 -9.22 16.69 10.72
CA ASP A 185 -8.39 16.37 9.55
C ASP A 185 -7.39 15.22 9.82
N GLN A 186 -7.33 14.70 11.05
CA GLN A 186 -6.49 13.57 11.47
C GLN A 186 -4.98 13.76 11.23
N GLN A 187 -4.53 15.00 11.09
CA GLN A 187 -3.12 15.37 10.87
C GLN A 187 -2.43 15.98 12.10
N ILE A 188 -3.23 16.53 13.02
CA ILE A 188 -2.74 17.20 14.22
C ILE A 188 -3.21 16.43 15.43
N VAL A 189 -2.27 16.12 16.32
CA VAL A 189 -2.52 15.55 17.64
C VAL A 189 -2.29 16.66 18.65
N THR A 190 -3.31 16.98 19.43
CA THR A 190 -3.27 18.00 20.48
C THR A 190 -3.40 17.33 21.84
N ILE A 191 -2.50 17.63 22.77
CA ILE A 191 -2.61 17.18 24.16
C ILE A 191 -2.93 18.40 25.00
N ALA A 192 -4.19 18.50 25.42
CA ALA A 192 -4.73 19.67 26.09
C ALA A 192 -4.27 19.77 27.55
N GLN A 193 -4.10 18.62 28.22
CA GLN A 193 -3.63 18.54 29.60
C GLN A 193 -2.34 17.74 29.65
N LEU A 194 -1.28 18.33 30.16
CA LEU A 194 0.01 17.64 30.35
C LEU A 194 -0.03 16.90 31.69
N SER A 195 -0.79 15.81 31.76
CA SER A 195 -0.81 14.95 32.95
C SER A 195 0.09 13.73 32.75
N THR A 196 0.73 13.29 33.85
CA THR A 196 1.59 12.11 33.85
C THR A 196 0.79 10.86 34.19
N THR A 197 1.17 9.73 33.59
CA THR A 197 0.49 8.43 33.74
C THR A 197 0.44 7.90 35.20
N SER A 198 1.22 8.45 36.13
CA SER A 198 1.37 7.99 37.51
C SER A 198 0.53 8.75 38.56
N GLY A 199 -0.58 9.38 38.16
CA GLY A 199 -1.46 10.11 39.07
C GLY A 199 -1.12 11.59 39.21
N THR A 200 -2.08 12.34 39.74
CA THR A 200 -2.18 13.81 39.74
C THR A 200 -0.99 14.49 40.41
N VAL A 201 0.12 14.67 39.69
CA VAL A 201 1.18 15.60 40.12
C VAL A 201 0.61 17.02 39.96
N PRO A 202 0.57 17.85 41.02
CA PRO A 202 0.08 19.20 40.92
C PRO A 202 0.88 19.96 39.85
N TRP A 203 0.17 20.61 38.93
CA TRP A 203 0.63 21.40 37.77
C TRP A 203 1.87 22.29 38.02
N SER A 204 2.14 22.67 39.28
CA SER A 204 3.31 23.45 39.70
C SER A 204 4.67 22.75 39.50
N GLY A 205 4.73 21.42 39.39
CA GLY A 205 5.99 20.67 39.19
C GLY A 205 6.42 20.49 37.73
N ILE A 206 5.48 20.55 36.78
CA ILE A 206 5.71 20.24 35.35
C ILE A 206 5.84 21.52 34.49
N THR A 207 5.22 22.64 34.92
CA THR A 207 5.20 23.90 34.16
C THR A 207 6.52 24.67 34.14
N ARG A 208 7.41 24.46 35.11
CA ARG A 208 8.69 25.17 35.16
C ARG A 208 9.75 24.65 34.17
N PRO A 209 9.86 23.33 33.91
CA PRO A 209 10.81 22.82 32.92
C PRO A 209 10.28 22.76 31.47
N LEU A 210 8.96 22.73 31.24
CA LEU A 210 8.35 22.77 29.91
C LEU A 210 7.95 24.20 29.53
N SER A 211 8.94 25.08 29.35
CA SER A 211 8.69 26.39 28.74
C SER A 211 8.88 26.30 27.22
N GLN A 212 8.33 27.26 26.48
CA GLN A 212 8.68 27.51 25.07
C GLN A 212 10.19 27.78 24.86
N THR A 213 11.00 27.88 25.93
CA THR A 213 12.43 28.17 25.91
C THR A 213 13.33 27.00 26.34
N THR A 214 12.79 25.85 26.73
CA THR A 214 13.57 24.62 26.98
C THR A 214 13.73 23.76 25.71
N PRO A 215 14.95 23.37 25.29
CA PRO A 215 15.13 22.43 24.19
C PRO A 215 14.73 21.02 24.64
N GLY A 216 14.21 20.20 23.71
CA GLY A 216 13.83 18.83 24.03
C GLY A 216 13.35 18.06 22.80
N PHE A 217 13.05 16.78 22.97
CA PHE A 217 12.43 15.93 21.95
C PHE A 217 11.14 15.34 22.50
N VAL A 218 10.09 15.41 21.70
CA VAL A 218 8.86 14.68 21.90
C VAL A 218 9.00 13.35 21.15
N GLN A 219 8.72 12.26 21.83
CA GLN A 219 8.63 10.95 21.21
C GLN A 219 7.18 10.49 21.26
N ILE A 220 6.61 10.20 20.09
CA ILE A 220 5.21 9.75 19.96
C ILE A 220 5.17 8.36 19.35
N SER A 221 4.29 7.51 19.89
CA SER A 221 3.90 6.25 19.30
C SER A 221 2.41 6.33 18.95
N TYR A 222 2.06 5.99 17.72
CA TYR A 222 0.72 6.18 17.16
C TYR A 222 0.43 5.17 16.06
N THR A 223 -0.85 4.98 15.75
CA THR A 223 -1.31 4.23 14.59
C THR A 223 -1.84 5.22 13.56
N ALA A 224 -1.36 5.11 12.33
CA ALA A 224 -1.78 5.98 11.23
C ALA A 224 -1.99 5.19 9.93
N GLY A 225 -2.77 5.76 9.02
CA GLY A 225 -3.20 5.15 7.77
C GLY A 225 -4.68 4.76 7.79
N TYR A 226 -5.19 4.36 6.64
CA TYR A 226 -6.57 3.94 6.45
C TYR A 226 -6.71 2.45 6.77
N ALA A 227 -7.77 2.09 7.52
CA ALA A 227 -8.11 0.69 7.69
C ALA A 227 -8.57 0.10 6.35
N TYR A 228 -8.33 -1.19 6.13
CA TYR A 228 -8.67 -1.86 4.86
C TYR A 228 -10.16 -1.67 4.48
N ALA A 229 -11.05 -1.78 5.46
CA ALA A 229 -12.50 -1.62 5.25
C ALA A 229 -12.96 -0.18 5.00
N SER A 230 -12.12 0.82 5.30
CA SER A 230 -12.45 2.25 5.17
C SER A 230 -11.51 3.01 4.24
N LEU A 231 -10.83 2.30 3.34
CA LEU A 231 -9.95 2.90 2.34
C LEU A 231 -10.78 3.84 1.43
N PRO A 232 -10.38 5.12 1.27
CA PRO A 232 -11.04 6.03 0.36
C PRO A 232 -11.10 5.51 -1.08
N TYR A 233 -12.22 5.78 -1.75
CA TYR A 233 -12.45 5.36 -3.14
C TYR A 233 -11.38 5.90 -4.10
N ASP A 234 -10.89 7.12 -3.87
CA ASP A 234 -9.88 7.74 -4.74
C ASP A 234 -8.55 6.96 -4.72
N ILE A 235 -8.19 6.39 -3.57
CA ILE A 235 -6.95 5.59 -3.42
C ILE A 235 -7.09 4.25 -4.14
N SER A 236 -8.22 3.56 -3.98
CA SER A 236 -8.47 2.30 -4.69
C SER A 236 -8.57 2.52 -6.19
N GLN A 237 -9.24 3.59 -6.62
CA GLN A 237 -9.39 3.94 -8.02
C GLN A 237 -8.03 4.33 -8.65
N ALA A 238 -7.18 5.07 -7.95
CA ALA A 238 -5.82 5.39 -8.39
C ALA A 238 -4.98 4.12 -8.59
N CYS A 239 -5.10 3.14 -7.68
CA CYS A 239 -4.45 1.84 -7.83
C CYS A 239 -4.93 1.12 -9.09
N ILE A 240 -6.24 1.10 -9.35
CA ILE A 240 -6.81 0.50 -10.57
C ILE A 240 -6.25 1.18 -11.83
N TRP A 241 -6.17 2.51 -11.86
CA TRP A 241 -5.60 3.23 -13.01
C TRP A 241 -4.12 2.91 -13.23
N LEU A 242 -3.31 2.86 -12.18
CA LEU A 242 -1.89 2.52 -12.28
C LEU A 242 -1.68 1.05 -12.69
N VAL A 243 -2.47 0.12 -12.16
CA VAL A 243 -2.43 -1.28 -12.60
C VAL A 243 -2.83 -1.38 -14.07
N SER A 244 -3.88 -0.66 -14.49
CA SER A 244 -4.30 -0.63 -15.89
C SER A 244 -3.22 -0.06 -16.82
N ASP A 245 -2.45 0.92 -16.34
CA ASP A 245 -1.32 1.49 -17.05
C ASP A 245 -0.18 0.48 -17.21
N LEU A 246 0.24 -0.15 -16.12
CA LEU A 246 1.27 -1.20 -16.11
C LEU A 246 0.88 -2.40 -17.00
N LEU A 247 -0.42 -2.73 -17.05
CA LEU A 247 -0.94 -3.76 -17.94
C LEU A 247 -0.95 -3.32 -19.41
N SER A 248 -1.19 -2.04 -19.67
CA SER A 248 -1.16 -1.48 -21.03
C SER A 248 0.27 -1.46 -21.59
N ASP A 249 1.27 -1.18 -20.76
CA ASP A 249 2.68 -1.26 -21.14
C ASP A 249 3.09 -2.68 -21.57
N ARG A 250 2.54 -3.73 -20.95
CA ARG A 250 2.77 -5.11 -21.40
C ARG A 250 2.28 -5.34 -22.83
N ARG A 251 1.18 -4.71 -23.22
CA ARG A 251 0.63 -4.81 -24.58
C ARG A 251 1.39 -3.96 -25.59
N ASN A 252 2.10 -2.93 -25.12
CA ASN A 252 2.94 -2.06 -25.94
C ASN A 252 4.37 -1.99 -25.38
N PRO A 253 5.17 -3.07 -25.48
CA PRO A 253 6.53 -3.12 -24.93
C PRO A 253 7.49 -2.13 -25.60
N THR A 254 7.11 -1.58 -26.75
CA THR A 254 7.89 -0.56 -27.45
C THR A 254 7.78 0.82 -26.80
N GLY A 255 6.83 1.02 -25.87
CA GLY A 255 6.59 2.32 -25.23
C GLY A 255 6.24 3.43 -26.22
N ALA A 256 5.80 3.06 -27.43
CA ALA A 256 5.57 4.01 -28.50
C ALA A 256 4.37 4.90 -28.15
N ALA A 257 4.67 6.15 -27.75
CA ALA A 257 3.67 7.20 -27.52
C ALA A 257 2.98 7.66 -28.82
N GLU A 258 3.45 7.14 -29.95
CA GLU A 258 2.90 7.32 -31.29
C GLU A 258 3.21 6.07 -32.11
N VAL A 259 2.16 5.43 -32.63
CA VAL A 259 2.31 4.37 -33.62
C VAL A 259 1.90 4.94 -34.96
N ARG A 260 2.87 5.03 -35.88
CA ARG A 260 2.64 5.38 -37.29
C ARG A 260 2.62 4.12 -38.13
N LEU A 261 1.49 3.87 -38.79
CA LEU A 261 1.30 2.81 -39.77
C LEU A 261 0.83 3.44 -41.07
N GLY A 262 1.79 3.79 -41.95
CA GLY A 262 1.52 4.56 -43.16
C GLY A 262 1.05 5.99 -42.85
N ASP A 263 -0.06 6.41 -43.44
CA ASP A 263 -0.66 7.75 -43.21
C ASP A 263 -1.46 7.86 -41.91
N VAL A 264 -1.70 6.74 -41.22
CA VAL A 264 -2.46 6.72 -39.96
C VAL A 264 -1.50 6.90 -38.78
N GLN A 265 -1.67 8.03 -38.09
CA GLN A 265 -0.95 8.37 -36.87
C GLN A 265 -1.88 8.26 -35.66
N LEU A 266 -1.58 7.33 -34.75
CA LEU A 266 -2.28 7.20 -33.47
C LEU A 266 -1.41 7.82 -32.38
N ILE A 267 -1.87 8.95 -31.83
CA ILE A 267 -1.24 9.67 -30.72
C ILE A 267 -2.07 9.39 -29.47
N THR A 268 -1.52 8.70 -28.49
CA THR A 268 -2.19 8.35 -27.23
C THR A 268 -2.04 9.43 -26.14
N ARG A 269 -1.79 10.68 -26.54
CA ARG A 269 -1.45 11.80 -25.66
C ARG A 269 -2.61 12.77 -25.50
N LEU A 270 -2.77 13.38 -24.33
CA LEU A 270 -3.67 14.53 -24.18
C LEU A 270 -3.09 15.72 -24.97
N ARG A 271 -3.93 16.40 -25.75
CA ARG A 271 -3.52 17.53 -26.59
C ARG A 271 -2.89 18.62 -25.73
N GLY A 272 -1.59 18.89 -25.94
CA GLY A 272 -0.85 19.96 -25.25
C GLY A 272 0.09 19.49 -24.13
N GLU A 273 0.14 18.19 -23.83
CA GLU A 273 1.04 17.66 -22.80
C GLU A 273 2.38 17.17 -23.39
N THR A 274 3.49 17.63 -22.83
CA THR A 274 4.86 17.34 -23.31
C THR A 274 5.62 16.35 -22.43
N THR A 275 5.07 15.93 -21.30
CA THR A 275 5.76 15.11 -20.28
C THR A 275 5.97 13.65 -20.69
N GLY A 276 5.21 13.17 -21.69
CA GLY A 276 5.20 11.77 -22.11
C GLY A 276 4.55 10.82 -21.10
N ARG A 277 3.86 11.34 -20.08
CA ARG A 277 3.16 10.52 -19.08
C ARG A 277 1.83 9.99 -19.62
N SER A 278 1.44 8.82 -19.14
CA SER A 278 0.13 8.24 -19.43
C SER A 278 -1.00 9.06 -18.79
N VAL A 279 -2.13 9.15 -19.49
CA VAL A 279 -3.35 9.80 -18.99
C VAL A 279 -3.85 9.13 -17.71
N LEU A 280 -3.64 7.83 -17.57
CA LEU A 280 -4.03 7.06 -16.38
C LEU A 280 -3.20 7.47 -15.18
N VAL A 281 -1.88 7.62 -15.36
CA VAL A 281 -0.96 8.10 -14.32
C VAL A 281 -1.34 9.50 -13.87
N MET A 282 -1.62 10.42 -14.80
CA MET A 282 -2.04 11.78 -14.43
C MET A 282 -3.34 11.81 -13.63
N ARG A 283 -4.33 10.98 -14.01
CA ARG A 283 -5.58 10.88 -13.26
C ARG A 283 -5.34 10.32 -11.86
N ALA A 284 -4.49 9.30 -11.74
CA ALA A 284 -4.08 8.75 -10.45
C ALA A 284 -3.39 9.81 -9.59
N GLU A 285 -2.40 10.54 -10.11
CA GLU A 285 -1.71 11.62 -9.39
C GLU A 285 -2.67 12.75 -8.97
N SER A 286 -3.63 13.11 -9.82
CA SER A 286 -4.65 14.12 -9.51
C SER A 286 -5.55 13.67 -8.36
N ALA A 287 -6.04 12.42 -8.39
CA ALA A 287 -6.86 11.84 -7.32
C ALA A 287 -6.07 11.68 -6.02
N LEU A 288 -4.78 11.37 -6.11
CA LEU A 288 -3.89 11.21 -4.95
C LEU A 288 -3.40 12.55 -4.37
N SER A 289 -3.59 13.66 -5.07
CA SER A 289 -3.10 14.98 -4.66
C SER A 289 -3.50 15.42 -3.25
N PRO A 290 -4.70 15.11 -2.71
CA PRO A 290 -5.08 15.46 -1.35
C PRO A 290 -4.34 14.63 -0.28
N TYR A 291 -3.94 13.40 -0.62
CA TYR A 291 -3.29 12.45 0.29
C TYR A 291 -1.76 12.58 0.31
N ARG A 292 -1.22 13.49 -0.49
CA ARG A 292 0.22 13.72 -0.57
C ARG A 292 0.71 14.47 0.65
N GLN A 293 1.76 13.96 1.28
CA GLN A 293 2.46 14.68 2.34
C GLN A 293 3.04 15.99 1.79
N ARG A 294 2.50 17.11 2.27
CA ARG A 294 3.05 18.44 1.98
C ARG A 294 4.36 18.60 2.73
N ALA A 295 5.38 19.11 2.05
CA ALA A 295 6.64 19.46 2.70
C ALA A 295 6.38 20.60 3.71
N PHE A 296 6.92 20.46 4.91
CA PHE A 296 6.89 21.46 5.98
C PHE A 296 8.30 21.97 6.23
#